data_AF-A0ABD3GT61-F1
#
_entry.id   AF-A0ABD3GT61-F1
#
_cell.length_a   1.000
_cell.length_b   1.000
_cell.length_c   1.000
_cell.angle_alpha   90.00
_cell.angle_beta   90.00
_cell.angle_gamma   90.00
#
_symmetry.space_group_name_H-M   'P 1'
#
loop_
_entity.id
_entity.type
_entity.pdbx_description
1 polymer ?
#
loop_
_entity_poly.entity_id
_entity_poly.type
_entity_poly.pdbx_seq_one_letter_code
_entity_poly.pdbx_strand_id
1 'polypeptide(L)'
;MYSNVRHRDGLHHTYPLAIHFKWVVDLVTMPVGLWGMRYLVLAREDLSNQVEGHALRTKATEGVCQFLLEDVIFRYGCVGKVTVDRGELDAREAEEFFQRYGIKLALTTAYNPEDRTTHSSVTGYMPVELIQGQKSIMPVEELIPTWSVLPWVDNLTREELLELRIRQLEQRDEDVKLALERLKTTRLNNKDTFDRKHRLRPRPIEEGDWVLVYDSSLDNQHSALRKFSRRWFGPYVVVRVLDNATYLLRELDGTPLRVPIARKRMKIFKRRDGKAEFAEMAEDEEEAFEKNEDLEDEIT
;
A
#
# COMPACT_ATOMS: atom_id res chain seq x y z
N MET A 1 -5.35 -6.12 18.11
CA MET A 1 -6.46 -6.09 17.13
C MET A 1 -6.91 -4.65 16.95
N TYR A 2 -6.67 -4.10 15.77
CA TYR A 2 -7.21 -2.81 15.34
C TYR A 2 -8.75 -2.82 15.34
N SER A 3 -9.39 -1.65 15.30
CA SER A 3 -10.83 -1.59 15.08
C SER A 3 -11.16 -2.25 13.74
N ASN A 4 -12.05 -3.26 13.75
CA ASN A 4 -12.57 -3.89 12.52
C ASN A 4 -13.44 -2.93 11.69
N VAL A 5 -13.84 -1.80 12.28
CA VAL A 5 -14.63 -0.75 11.64
C VAL A 5 -13.68 0.33 11.15
N ARG A 6 -13.38 0.29 9.85
CA ARG A 6 -12.55 1.27 9.15
C ARG A 6 -13.44 2.45 8.73
N HIS A 7 -12.87 3.56 8.33
CA HIS A 7 -13.65 4.63 7.70
C HIS A 7 -13.44 4.57 6.18
N ARG A 8 -14.34 5.20 5.42
CA ARG A 8 -14.08 5.48 4.01
C ARG A 8 -12.90 6.45 3.96
N ASP A 9 -11.73 5.92 3.68
CA ASP A 9 -10.58 6.76 3.34
C ASP A 9 -10.78 7.14 1.89
N GLY A 10 -10.71 8.45 1.60
CA GLY A 10 -10.57 8.92 0.23
C GLY A 10 -9.23 8.46 -0.29
N LEU A 11 -9.11 7.19 -0.69
CA LEU A 11 -7.97 6.74 -1.47
C LEU A 11 -7.99 7.55 -2.76
N HIS A 12 -7.14 8.57 -2.79
CA HIS A 12 -6.83 9.33 -3.97
C HIS A 12 -5.89 8.46 -4.80
N HIS A 13 -6.42 7.89 -5.87
CA HIS A 13 -5.64 7.13 -6.82
C HIS A 13 -4.47 7.99 -7.31
N THR A 14 -3.26 7.64 -6.91
CA THR A 14 -2.07 8.24 -7.52
C THR A 14 -1.82 7.45 -8.79
N TYR A 15 -1.97 8.06 -9.96
CA TYR A 15 -1.64 7.41 -11.23
C TYR A 15 -0.19 7.70 -11.59
N PRO A 16 0.61 6.69 -11.96
CA PRO A 16 1.88 6.95 -12.61
C PRO A 16 1.57 7.56 -13.98
N LEU A 17 2.24 8.66 -14.31
CA LEU A 17 2.06 9.35 -15.60
C LEU A 17 2.84 8.66 -16.72
N ALA A 18 3.94 7.97 -16.37
CA ALA A 18 4.84 7.28 -17.28
C ALA A 18 5.61 6.18 -16.54
N ILE A 19 6.22 5.25 -17.28
CA ILE A 19 7.19 4.27 -16.75
C ILE A 19 8.35 5.04 -16.10
N HIS A 20 8.86 4.54 -14.98
CA HIS A 20 9.95 5.09 -14.17
C HIS A 20 9.64 6.42 -13.46
N PHE A 21 8.42 6.94 -13.59
CA PHE A 21 8.03 8.19 -12.93
C PHE A 21 7.88 8.03 -11.41
N LYS A 22 7.34 6.90 -10.97
CA LYS A 22 7.03 6.65 -9.56
C LYS A 22 7.70 5.36 -9.09
N TRP A 23 8.51 5.49 -8.05
CA TRP A 23 9.14 4.37 -7.35
C TRP A 23 8.62 4.28 -5.92
N VAL A 24 8.51 3.05 -5.42
CA VAL A 24 8.13 2.71 -4.05
C VAL A 24 9.28 1.94 -3.44
N VAL A 25 9.77 2.37 -2.28
CA VAL A 25 10.93 1.78 -1.61
C VAL A 25 10.49 1.18 -0.29
N ASP A 26 10.97 -0.03 -0.03
CA ASP A 26 10.71 -0.81 1.18
C ASP A 26 12.01 -1.40 1.73
N LEU A 27 12.12 -1.55 3.06
CA LEU A 27 13.35 -1.93 3.74
C LEU A 27 13.14 -3.16 4.63
N VAL A 28 13.46 -4.32 4.09
CA VAL A 28 13.28 -5.61 4.77
C VAL A 28 14.46 -5.90 5.70
N THR A 29 14.17 -6.39 6.91
CA THR A 29 15.20 -6.87 7.85
C THR A 29 15.41 -8.37 7.66
N MET A 30 16.66 -8.78 7.44
CA MET A 30 17.06 -10.16 7.19
C MET A 30 17.94 -10.68 8.35
N PRO A 31 18.02 -12.00 8.55
CA PRO A 31 19.06 -12.61 9.40
C PRO A 31 20.45 -12.15 8.95
N VAL A 32 21.40 -12.15 9.88
CA VAL A 32 22.77 -11.69 9.57
C VAL A 32 23.38 -12.58 8.49
N GLY A 33 23.53 -12.01 7.30
CA GLY A 33 24.13 -12.65 6.16
C GLY A 33 25.65 -12.54 6.17
N LEU A 34 26.25 -13.05 5.10
CA LEU A 34 27.67 -12.86 4.81
C LEU A 34 28.02 -11.37 4.86
N TRP A 35 29.22 -11.06 5.37
CA TRP A 35 29.72 -9.69 5.52
C TRP A 35 28.91 -8.79 6.46
N GLY A 36 28.02 -9.35 7.30
CA GLY A 36 27.25 -8.57 8.27
C GLY A 36 26.10 -7.77 7.66
N MET A 37 25.65 -8.15 6.45
CA MET A 37 24.45 -7.61 5.82
C MET A 37 23.21 -8.05 6.60
N ARG A 38 22.32 -7.10 6.91
CA ARG A 38 21.13 -7.35 7.74
C ARG A 38 19.86 -6.71 7.20
N TYR A 39 19.98 -5.89 6.17
CA TYR A 39 18.88 -5.16 5.59
C TYR A 39 18.90 -5.33 4.08
N LEU A 40 17.73 -5.39 3.47
CA LEU A 40 17.55 -5.41 2.03
C LEU A 40 16.64 -4.25 1.66
N VAL A 41 17.15 -3.32 0.87
CA VAL A 41 16.36 -2.24 0.30
C VAL A 41 15.82 -2.72 -1.03
N LEU A 42 14.52 -2.59 -1.22
CA LEU A 42 13.82 -2.93 -2.45
C LEU A 42 13.17 -1.67 -3.01
N ALA A 43 13.54 -1.29 -4.22
CA ALA A 43 12.88 -0.22 -4.98
C ALA A 43 12.04 -0.85 -6.09
N ARG A 44 10.73 -0.60 -6.08
CA ARG A 44 9.78 -1.08 -7.06
C ARG A 44 9.19 0.06 -7.88
N GLU A 45 9.15 -0.10 -9.18
CA GLU A 45 8.50 0.84 -10.10
C GLU A 45 6.98 0.57 -10.16
N ASP A 46 6.16 1.62 -10.13
CA ASP A 46 4.71 1.54 -9.88
C ASP A 46 3.87 0.97 -11.04
N LEU A 47 4.36 1.03 -12.29
CA LEU A 47 3.63 0.66 -13.50
C LEU A 47 4.05 -0.72 -14.03
N SER A 48 5.33 -0.87 -14.32
CA SER A 48 5.97 -2.11 -14.77
C SER A 48 6.09 -3.15 -13.66
N ASN A 49 6.15 -2.74 -12.38
CA ASN A 49 6.53 -3.60 -11.26
C ASN A 49 7.96 -4.13 -11.34
N GLN A 50 8.85 -3.45 -12.07
CA GLN A 50 10.30 -3.69 -12.01
C GLN A 50 10.77 -3.51 -10.56
N VAL A 51 11.64 -4.40 -10.10
CA VAL A 51 12.23 -4.32 -8.76
C VAL A 51 13.74 -4.28 -8.88
N GLU A 52 14.34 -3.37 -8.14
CA GLU A 52 15.78 -3.29 -7.88
C GLU A 52 16.01 -3.52 -6.39
N GLY A 53 17.05 -4.27 -6.05
CA GLY A 53 17.31 -4.66 -4.66
C GLY A 53 18.78 -4.55 -4.30
N HIS A 54 19.07 -4.00 -3.12
CA HIS A 54 20.44 -3.86 -2.63
C HIS A 54 20.55 -4.18 -1.14
N ALA A 55 21.58 -4.96 -0.78
CA ALA A 55 21.80 -5.39 0.59
C ALA A 55 22.61 -4.35 1.40
N LEU A 56 22.10 -3.93 2.55
CA LEU A 56 22.71 -2.96 3.45
C LEU A 56 23.13 -3.58 4.80
N ARG A 57 24.18 -3.02 5.39
CA ARG A 57 24.68 -3.37 6.74
C ARG A 57 23.89 -2.68 7.85
N THR A 58 23.46 -1.44 7.60
CA THR A 58 22.77 -0.55 8.54
C THR A 58 21.53 0.04 7.85
N LYS A 59 20.54 0.47 8.65
CA LYS A 59 19.36 1.21 8.15
C LYS A 59 19.67 2.71 7.92
N ALA A 60 20.90 3.04 7.55
CA ALA A 60 21.29 4.43 7.39
C ALA A 60 20.61 5.04 6.16
N THR A 61 20.06 6.25 6.30
CA THR A 61 19.43 6.99 5.20
C THR A 61 20.42 7.18 4.04
N GLU A 62 21.69 7.45 4.34
CA GLU A 62 22.75 7.60 3.35
C GLU A 62 22.88 6.38 2.43
N GLY A 63 22.85 5.16 2.97
CA GLY A 63 22.95 3.93 2.17
C GLY A 63 21.75 3.71 1.25
N VAL A 64 20.55 4.09 1.70
CA VAL A 64 19.33 4.03 0.88
C VAL A 64 19.34 5.09 -0.21
N CYS A 65 19.79 6.30 0.10
CA CYS A 65 19.96 7.38 -0.87
C CYS A 65 21.01 7.05 -1.94
N GLN A 66 22.13 6.44 -1.54
CA GLN A 66 23.17 5.97 -2.47
C GLN A 66 22.63 4.89 -3.41
N PHE A 67 21.95 3.88 -2.87
CA PHE A 67 21.28 2.85 -3.66
C PHE A 67 20.31 3.46 -4.70
N LEU A 68 19.47 4.41 -4.29
CA LEU A 68 18.50 5.02 -5.20
C LEU A 68 19.17 5.88 -6.28
N LEU A 69 20.33 6.47 -6.02
CA LEU A 69 21.09 7.15 -7.07
C LEU A 69 21.71 6.16 -8.05
N GLU A 70 22.48 5.20 -7.54
CA GLU A 70 23.32 4.33 -8.35
C GLU A 70 22.50 3.31 -9.14
N ASP A 71 21.58 2.62 -8.47
CA ASP A 71 20.88 1.47 -9.03
C ASP A 71 19.54 1.86 -9.68
N VAL A 72 18.96 3.01 -9.32
CA VAL A 72 17.68 3.48 -9.86
C VAL A 72 17.83 4.70 -10.76
N ILE A 73 18.31 5.83 -10.25
CA ILE A 73 18.30 7.10 -10.99
C ILE A 73 19.33 7.09 -12.14
N PHE A 74 20.55 6.62 -11.92
CA PHE A 74 21.57 6.59 -12.99
C PHE A 74 21.27 5.54 -14.07
N ARG A 75 20.52 4.49 -13.74
CA ARG A 75 20.14 3.45 -14.70
C ARG A 75 18.92 3.84 -15.53
N TYR A 76 17.88 4.39 -14.89
CA TYR A 76 16.58 4.63 -15.52
C TYR A 76 16.27 6.11 -15.82
N GLY A 77 17.05 7.03 -15.27
CA GLY A 77 16.93 8.47 -15.51
C GLY A 77 15.91 9.17 -14.60
N CYS A 78 15.08 10.02 -15.19
CA CYS A 78 14.27 11.02 -14.47
C CYS A 78 13.13 10.41 -13.63
N VAL A 79 13.41 10.13 -12.36
CA VAL A 79 12.40 9.74 -11.36
C VAL A 79 11.64 10.97 -10.87
N GLY A 80 10.32 11.02 -11.04
CA GLY A 80 9.50 12.16 -10.62
C GLY A 80 9.05 12.11 -9.16
N LYS A 81 8.80 10.90 -8.64
CA LYS A 81 8.29 10.69 -7.28
C LYS A 81 8.85 9.40 -6.67
N VAL A 82 9.38 9.50 -5.45
CA VAL A 82 9.77 8.35 -4.64
C VAL A 82 8.85 8.26 -3.44
N THR A 83 8.35 7.07 -3.17
CA THR A 83 7.46 6.80 -2.03
C THR A 83 8.18 5.87 -1.06
N VAL A 84 8.32 6.26 0.20
CA VAL A 84 9.01 5.45 1.22
C VAL A 84 8.21 5.41 2.51
N ASP A 85 8.33 4.33 3.28
CA ASP A 85 7.59 4.18 4.51
C ASP A 85 8.17 4.97 5.69
N ARG A 86 7.29 5.65 6.44
CA ARG A 86 7.61 6.60 7.53
C ARG A 86 8.43 6.03 8.69
N GLY A 87 8.59 4.71 8.77
CA GLY A 87 9.30 4.03 9.87
C GLY A 87 10.73 3.64 9.55
N GLU A 88 11.18 3.83 8.30
CA GLU A 88 12.39 3.19 7.81
C GLU A 88 13.51 4.16 7.47
N LEU A 89 13.18 5.43 7.20
CA LEU A 89 14.14 6.49 6.87
C LEU A 89 13.94 7.73 7.72
N ASP A 90 15.04 8.46 7.96
CA ASP A 90 14.94 9.84 8.44
C ASP A 90 14.37 10.73 7.33
N ALA A 91 13.16 11.22 7.56
CA ALA A 91 12.42 12.03 6.59
C ALA A 91 13.17 13.30 6.18
N ARG A 92 13.88 13.94 7.12
CA ARG A 92 14.49 15.24 6.86
C ARG A 92 15.71 15.11 5.95
N GLU A 93 16.60 14.18 6.26
CA GLU A 93 17.80 13.93 5.46
C GLU A 93 17.42 13.46 4.04
N ALA A 94 16.43 12.58 3.94
CA ALA A 94 15.93 12.10 2.66
C ALA A 94 15.27 13.23 1.84
N GLU A 95 14.45 14.09 2.46
CA GLU A 95 13.83 15.23 1.76
C GLU A 95 14.88 16.21 1.23
N GLU A 96 15.87 16.59 2.05
CA GLU A 96 16.94 17.49 1.63
C GLU A 96 17.74 16.90 0.46
N PHE A 97 17.97 15.59 0.45
CA PHE A 97 18.65 14.90 -0.63
C PHE A 97 17.83 14.90 -1.93
N PHE A 98 16.57 14.47 -1.88
CA PHE A 98 15.73 14.37 -3.08
C PHE A 98 15.34 15.74 -3.67
N GLN A 99 15.24 16.78 -2.84
CA GLN A 99 15.00 18.14 -3.31
C GLN A 99 16.11 18.64 -4.25
N ARG A 100 17.39 18.28 -3.99
CA ARG A 100 18.51 18.66 -4.86
C ARG A 100 18.39 18.10 -6.28
N TYR A 101 17.77 16.93 -6.42
CA TYR A 101 17.53 16.26 -7.69
C TYR A 101 16.14 16.57 -8.28
N GLY A 102 15.34 17.44 -7.64
CA GLY A 102 14.00 17.78 -8.09
C GLY A 102 12.96 16.67 -7.92
N ILE A 103 13.25 15.66 -7.08
CA ILE A 103 12.41 14.47 -6.89
C ILE A 103 11.45 14.70 -5.72
N LYS A 104 10.17 14.40 -5.90
CA LYS A 104 9.18 14.51 -4.82
C LYS A 104 9.21 13.27 -3.94
N LEU A 105 9.55 13.42 -2.65
CA LEU A 105 9.42 12.36 -1.67
C LEU A 105 8.00 12.32 -1.09
N ALA A 106 7.38 11.14 -1.05
CA ALA A 106 6.12 10.92 -0.37
C ALA A 106 6.27 9.83 0.70
N LEU A 107 5.88 10.15 1.92
CA LEU A 107 6.01 9.23 3.03
C LEU A 107 4.70 8.46 3.27
N THR A 108 4.69 7.14 3.05
CA THR A 108 3.51 6.27 3.20
C THR A 108 3.56 5.40 4.46
N THR A 109 2.47 4.67 4.70
CA THR A 109 2.36 3.67 5.75
C THR A 109 2.37 2.27 5.15
N ALA A 110 3.44 1.53 5.39
CA ALA A 110 3.61 0.08 5.25
C ALA A 110 2.92 -0.54 4.02
N TYR A 111 3.64 -0.63 2.90
CA TYR A 111 3.23 -1.46 1.76
C TYR A 111 4.16 -2.66 1.62
N ASN A 112 3.60 -3.85 1.43
CA ASN A 112 4.34 -5.10 1.30
C ASN A 112 4.47 -5.45 -0.20
N PRO A 113 5.60 -5.21 -0.87
CA PRO A 113 5.78 -5.60 -2.25
C PRO A 113 6.13 -7.09 -2.35
N GLU A 114 5.29 -7.87 -3.04
CA GLU A 114 5.68 -9.19 -3.55
C GLU A 114 6.40 -9.01 -4.89
N ASP A 115 7.64 -9.50 -4.98
CA ASP A 115 8.43 -9.55 -6.22
C ASP A 115 7.83 -10.56 -7.19
N ARG A 116 7.64 -10.17 -8.45
CA ARG A 116 7.23 -11.08 -9.52
C ARG A 116 8.02 -10.80 -10.79
N THR A 117 8.85 -11.77 -11.17
CA THR A 117 9.46 -11.89 -12.50
C THR A 117 8.50 -12.52 -13.52
N THR A 118 7.30 -12.90 -13.10
CA THR A 118 6.24 -13.52 -13.92
C THR A 118 5.18 -12.50 -14.37
N HIS A 119 4.35 -12.87 -15.36
CA HIS A 119 3.25 -12.02 -15.83
C HIS A 119 2.44 -11.44 -14.67
N SER A 120 2.32 -10.10 -14.63
CA SER A 120 1.48 -9.45 -13.64
C SER A 120 0.02 -9.72 -13.97
N SER A 121 -0.75 -10.21 -12.99
CA SER A 121 -2.20 -10.37 -13.15
C SER A 121 -2.93 -9.04 -13.33
N VAL A 122 -2.27 -7.92 -12.99
CA VAL A 122 -2.84 -6.56 -13.07
C VAL A 122 -2.64 -5.97 -14.46
N THR A 123 -1.41 -5.99 -14.99
CA THR A 123 -1.12 -5.39 -16.29
C THR A 123 -1.25 -6.40 -17.43
N GLY A 124 -1.10 -7.69 -17.15
CA GLY A 124 -1.04 -8.78 -18.13
C GLY A 124 0.33 -8.93 -18.80
N TYR A 125 1.28 -8.04 -18.52
CA TYR A 125 2.62 -8.01 -19.10
C TYR A 125 3.68 -8.36 -18.04
N MET A 126 4.84 -8.81 -18.49
CA MET A 126 6.03 -8.90 -17.66
C MET A 126 6.62 -7.50 -17.43
N PRO A 127 7.29 -7.24 -16.29
CA PRO A 127 7.92 -5.94 -16.05
C PRO A 127 8.90 -5.52 -17.15
N VAL A 128 9.74 -6.47 -17.60
CA VAL A 128 10.74 -6.27 -18.64
C VAL A 128 10.12 -6.00 -20.02
N GLU A 129 8.97 -6.60 -20.32
CA GLU A 129 8.20 -6.36 -21.55
C GLU A 129 7.79 -4.90 -21.68
N LEU A 130 7.30 -4.30 -20.59
CA LEU A 130 6.88 -2.90 -20.58
C LEU A 130 8.05 -1.92 -20.69
N ILE A 131 9.20 -2.26 -20.11
CA ILE A 131 10.38 -1.38 -20.13
C ILE A 131 11.08 -1.42 -21.47
N GLN A 132 11.33 -2.62 -22.00
CA GLN A 132 12.11 -2.82 -23.23
C GLN A 132 11.24 -2.88 -24.49
N GLY A 133 9.91 -2.99 -24.36
CA GLY A 133 8.99 -3.17 -25.47
C GLY A 133 9.06 -4.56 -26.11
N GLN A 134 9.82 -5.49 -25.51
CA GLN A 134 10.02 -6.85 -26.02
C GLN A 134 10.00 -7.85 -24.87
N LYS A 135 9.53 -9.07 -25.15
CA LYS A 135 9.65 -10.18 -24.21
C LYS A 135 11.12 -10.48 -23.93
N SER A 136 11.49 -10.56 -22.65
CA SER A 136 12.84 -10.99 -22.29
C SER A 136 13.01 -12.43 -22.68
N ILE A 137 14.10 -12.72 -23.38
CA ILE A 137 14.52 -14.09 -23.66
C ILE A 137 15.02 -14.67 -22.34
N MET A 138 14.34 -15.69 -21.83
CA MET A 138 14.77 -16.37 -20.62
C MET A 138 15.89 -17.37 -20.94
N PRO A 139 16.82 -17.66 -20.02
CA PRO A 139 17.88 -18.65 -20.27
C PRO A 139 17.36 -20.04 -20.68
N VAL A 140 16.16 -20.41 -20.25
CA VAL A 140 15.50 -21.65 -20.67
C VAL A 140 14.96 -21.59 -22.11
N GLU A 141 14.64 -20.39 -22.62
CA GLU A 141 14.23 -20.17 -24.00
C GLU A 141 15.42 -20.17 -24.98
N GLU A 142 16.64 -19.98 -24.47
CA GLU A 142 17.87 -20.22 -25.23
C GLU A 142 18.09 -21.72 -25.47
N LEU A 143 17.68 -22.56 -24.52
CA LEU A 143 17.73 -24.03 -24.61
C LEU A 143 16.54 -24.62 -25.38
N ILE A 144 15.37 -23.98 -25.32
CA ILE A 144 14.13 -24.43 -25.97
C ILE A 144 13.56 -23.26 -26.76
N PRO A 145 13.65 -23.28 -28.11
CA PRO A 145 13.16 -22.18 -28.92
C PRO A 145 11.64 -22.00 -28.72
N THR A 146 11.25 -20.88 -28.11
CA THR A 146 9.85 -20.47 -27.94
C THR A 146 9.45 -19.44 -29.03
N TRP A 147 8.16 -19.16 -29.15
CA TRP A 147 7.59 -18.18 -30.10
C TRP A 147 8.17 -16.75 -29.94
N SER A 148 8.85 -16.46 -28.83
CA SER A 148 9.58 -15.21 -28.57
C SER A 148 10.91 -15.13 -29.37
N VAL A 149 11.42 -16.27 -29.85
CA VAL A 149 12.70 -16.46 -30.54
C VAL A 149 12.46 -16.86 -32.00
N LEU A 150 11.35 -16.45 -32.61
CA LEU A 150 10.91 -16.94 -33.93
C LEU A 150 12.08 -17.09 -34.92
N PRO A 151 12.17 -18.25 -35.58
CA PRO A 151 13.27 -18.58 -36.45
C PRO A 151 13.24 -17.61 -37.63
N TRP A 152 14.41 -17.08 -37.97
CA TRP A 152 14.66 -16.48 -39.27
C TRP A 152 14.05 -17.41 -40.32
N VAL A 153 12.94 -16.99 -40.94
CA VAL A 153 12.48 -17.66 -42.15
C VAL A 153 13.57 -17.37 -43.15
N ASP A 154 14.30 -18.38 -43.60
CA ASP A 154 15.29 -18.21 -44.66
C ASP A 154 14.55 -17.58 -45.85
N ASN A 155 14.89 -16.32 -46.17
CA ASN A 155 14.32 -15.43 -47.20
C ASN A 155 13.31 -14.33 -46.76
N LEU A 156 13.43 -13.75 -45.56
CA LEU A 156 12.78 -12.45 -45.28
C LEU A 156 13.50 -11.31 -46.02
N THR A 157 12.74 -10.44 -46.69
CA THR A 157 13.27 -9.26 -47.39
C THR A 157 13.65 -8.15 -46.40
N ARG A 158 14.46 -7.18 -46.84
CA ARG A 158 14.88 -6.05 -45.99
C ARG A 158 13.69 -5.21 -45.53
N GLU A 159 12.69 -5.03 -46.40
CA GLU A 159 11.45 -4.32 -46.06
C GLU A 159 10.67 -5.04 -44.96
N GLU A 160 10.53 -6.37 -45.04
CA GLU A 160 9.81 -7.16 -44.03
C GLU A 160 10.55 -7.20 -42.68
N LEU A 161 11.88 -7.25 -42.69
CA LEU A 161 12.70 -7.11 -41.48
C LEU A 161 12.55 -5.72 -40.84
N LEU A 162 12.49 -4.67 -41.66
CA LEU A 162 12.24 -3.31 -41.18
C LEU A 162 10.82 -3.17 -40.65
N GLU A 163 9.81 -3.75 -41.31
CA GLU A 163 8.42 -3.71 -40.87
C GLU A 163 8.22 -4.46 -39.54
N LEU A 164 8.80 -5.66 -39.40
CA LEU A 164 8.80 -6.40 -38.14
C LEU A 164 9.51 -5.61 -37.03
N ARG A 165 10.63 -4.96 -37.35
CA ARG A 165 11.36 -4.12 -36.39
C ARG A 165 10.59 -2.85 -36.02
N ILE A 166 9.92 -2.20 -36.96
CA ILE A 166 9.09 -1.02 -36.73
C ILE A 166 7.91 -1.41 -35.85
N ARG A 167 7.20 -2.52 -36.13
CA ARG A 167 6.11 -3.01 -35.28
C ARG A 167 6.58 -3.37 -33.86
N GLN A 168 7.76 -3.97 -33.71
CA GLN A 168 8.39 -4.21 -32.39
C GLN A 168 8.72 -2.91 -31.64
N LEU A 169 9.04 -1.82 -32.35
CA LEU A 169 9.35 -0.52 -31.75
C LEU A 169 8.09 0.30 -31.46
N GLU A 170 7.05 0.20 -32.28
CA GLU A 170 5.77 0.90 -32.15
C GLU A 170 4.85 0.29 -31.08
N GLN A 171 4.95 -1.02 -30.82
CA GLN A 171 4.12 -1.72 -29.83
C GLN A 171 4.18 -1.11 -28.43
N ARG A 172 5.31 -0.50 -28.09
CA ARG A 172 5.59 0.03 -26.74
C ARG A 172 4.56 1.06 -26.29
N ASP A 173 4.15 1.99 -27.16
CA ASP A 173 3.28 3.09 -26.72
C ASP A 173 1.82 2.65 -26.54
N GLU A 174 1.34 1.73 -27.36
CA GLU A 174 0.00 1.16 -27.25
C GLU A 174 -0.10 0.19 -26.07
N ASP A 175 0.90 -0.68 -25.89
CA ASP A 175 0.96 -1.62 -24.76
C ASP A 175 1.07 -0.88 -23.43
N VAL A 176 1.84 0.21 -23.37
CA VAL A 176 1.93 1.06 -22.17
C VAL A 176 0.61 1.75 -21.86
N LYS A 177 -0.09 2.27 -22.89
CA LYS A 177 -1.44 2.85 -22.69
C LYS A 177 -2.42 1.81 -22.17
N LEU A 178 -2.45 0.61 -22.78
CA LEU A 178 -3.33 -0.47 -22.36
C LEU A 178 -3.02 -0.97 -20.95
N ALA A 179 -1.73 -1.13 -20.61
CA ALA A 179 -1.30 -1.49 -19.27
C ALA A 179 -1.73 -0.43 -18.22
N LEU A 180 -1.65 0.86 -18.59
CA LEU A 180 -2.05 1.96 -17.74
C LEU A 180 -3.58 1.99 -17.52
N GLU A 181 -4.38 1.67 -18.54
CA GLU A 181 -5.84 1.50 -18.40
C GLU A 181 -6.22 0.29 -17.53
N ARG A 182 -5.55 -0.85 -17.72
CA ARG A 182 -5.75 -2.05 -16.88
C ARG A 182 -5.39 -1.79 -15.42
N LEU A 183 -4.30 -1.07 -15.18
CA LEU A 183 -3.89 -0.66 -13.84
C LEU A 183 -4.89 0.32 -13.22
N LYS A 184 -5.41 1.29 -13.99
CA LYS A 184 -6.47 2.21 -13.54
C LYS A 184 -7.73 1.46 -13.11
N THR A 185 -8.26 0.60 -13.98
CA THR A 185 -9.47 -0.18 -13.73
C THR A 185 -9.29 -1.14 -12.56
N THR A 186 -8.15 -1.84 -12.48
CA THR A 186 -7.83 -2.72 -11.35
C THR A 186 -7.74 -1.97 -10.03
N ARG A 187 -7.14 -0.78 -9.99
CA ARG A 187 -7.09 0.04 -8.76
C ARG A 187 -8.47 0.57 -8.35
N LEU A 188 -9.36 0.86 -9.30
CA LEU A 188 -10.76 1.20 -9.01
C LEU A 188 -11.49 -0.01 -8.43
N ASN A 189 -11.43 -1.15 -9.10
CA ASN A 189 -12.07 -2.39 -8.64
C ASN A 189 -11.55 -2.87 -7.29
N ASN A 190 -10.24 -2.73 -7.03
CA ASN A 190 -9.63 -3.05 -5.73
C ASN A 190 -10.13 -2.12 -4.64
N LYS A 191 -10.30 -0.82 -4.94
CA LYS A 191 -10.90 0.14 -4.00
C LYS A 191 -12.36 -0.22 -3.72
N ASP A 192 -13.15 -0.51 -4.73
CA ASP A 192 -14.56 -0.88 -4.56
C ASP A 192 -14.71 -2.19 -3.77
N THR A 193 -13.86 -3.16 -4.06
CA THR A 193 -13.79 -4.42 -3.32
C THR A 193 -13.35 -4.21 -1.88
N PHE A 194 -12.38 -3.31 -1.65
CA PHE A 194 -11.91 -2.93 -0.31
C PHE A 194 -13.02 -2.24 0.49
N ASP A 195 -13.71 -1.27 -0.12
CA ASP A 195 -14.83 -0.53 0.46
C ASP A 195 -16.00 -1.46 0.79
N ARG A 196 -16.28 -2.46 -0.05
CA ARG A 196 -17.32 -3.48 0.18
C ARG A 196 -16.94 -4.48 1.27
N LYS A 197 -15.68 -4.91 1.32
CA LYS A 197 -15.20 -5.95 2.25
C LYS A 197 -15.00 -5.40 3.67
N HIS A 198 -14.60 -4.15 3.80
CA HIS A 198 -14.38 -3.52 5.09
C HIS A 198 -15.64 -2.82 5.59
N ARG A 199 -15.98 -3.00 6.86
CA ARG A 199 -17.05 -2.22 7.51
C ARG A 199 -16.60 -0.76 7.60
N LEU A 200 -17.07 0.08 6.68
CA LEU A 200 -16.81 1.51 6.67
C LEU A 200 -17.72 2.22 7.69
N ARG A 201 -17.17 3.16 8.46
CA ARG A 201 -17.95 4.04 9.32
C ARG A 201 -18.71 5.06 8.45
N PRO A 202 -19.99 5.29 8.73
CA PRO A 202 -20.81 6.22 7.94
C PRO A 202 -20.47 7.70 8.20
N ARG A 203 -20.08 8.06 9.43
CA ARG A 203 -19.72 9.44 9.82
C ARG A 203 -18.22 9.58 10.02
N PRO A 204 -17.53 10.58 9.43
CA PRO A 204 -16.12 10.90 9.71
C PRO A 204 -15.94 11.38 11.16
N ILE A 205 -14.69 11.34 11.66
CA ILE A 205 -14.36 11.90 12.99
C ILE A 205 -14.17 13.40 12.81
N GLU A 206 -14.89 14.19 13.58
CA GLU A 206 -14.88 15.64 13.53
C GLU A 206 -14.14 16.24 14.72
N GLU A 207 -13.83 17.55 14.66
CA GLU A 207 -13.24 18.28 15.77
C GLU A 207 -14.22 18.30 16.95
N GLY A 208 -13.74 18.01 18.15
CA GLY A 208 -14.56 17.89 19.36
C GLY A 208 -15.04 16.47 19.69
N ASP A 209 -14.90 15.52 18.77
CA ASP A 209 -15.25 14.12 19.05
C ASP A 209 -14.33 13.49 20.10
N TRP A 210 -14.90 12.59 20.90
CA TRP A 210 -14.16 11.84 21.91
C TRP A 210 -13.69 10.53 21.31
N VAL A 211 -12.41 10.20 21.49
CA VAL A 211 -11.78 9.05 20.84
C VAL A 211 -10.89 8.26 21.80
N LEU A 212 -10.82 6.95 21.58
CA LEU A 212 -9.84 6.05 22.15
C LEU A 212 -8.72 5.81 21.15
N VAL A 213 -7.49 5.74 21.64
CA VAL A 213 -6.26 5.52 20.86
C VAL A 213 -5.71 4.13 21.14
N TYR A 214 -5.43 3.37 20.07
CA TYR A 214 -4.79 2.06 20.14
C TYR A 214 -3.27 2.20 20.25
N ASP A 215 -2.66 1.50 21.20
CA ASP A 215 -1.21 1.39 21.30
C ASP A 215 -0.68 0.27 20.38
N SER A 216 -0.03 0.66 19.28
CA SER A 216 0.56 -0.26 18.29
C SER A 216 1.91 -0.83 18.72
N SER A 217 2.56 -0.27 19.75
CA SER A 217 3.87 -0.75 20.21
C SER A 217 3.82 -2.17 20.81
N LEU A 218 2.63 -2.61 21.23
CA LEU A 218 2.38 -3.89 21.88
C LEU A 218 1.98 -5.01 20.90
N ASP A 219 1.83 -4.75 19.60
CA ASP A 219 1.37 -5.76 18.63
C ASP A 219 2.44 -6.82 18.30
N ASN A 220 3.72 -6.45 18.27
CA ASN A 220 4.82 -7.34 17.89
C ASN A 220 5.42 -8.13 19.06
N GLN A 221 4.82 -8.05 20.26
CA GLN A 221 5.38 -8.64 21.48
C GLN A 221 4.48 -9.77 21.98
N HIS A 222 4.77 -11.00 21.56
CA HIS A 222 4.06 -12.23 21.96
C HIS A 222 4.46 -12.71 23.37
N SER A 223 4.52 -11.80 24.36
CA SER A 223 4.77 -12.18 25.76
C SER A 223 3.47 -12.48 26.49
N ALA A 224 3.42 -13.61 27.21
CA ALA A 224 2.25 -14.06 27.96
C ALA A 224 1.77 -13.04 29.02
N LEU A 225 2.69 -12.26 29.60
CA LEU A 225 2.40 -11.23 30.61
C LEU A 225 1.63 -10.02 30.04
N ARG A 226 1.76 -9.72 28.74
CA ARG A 226 1.11 -8.57 28.10
C ARG A 226 -0.18 -8.91 27.36
N LYS A 227 -0.61 -10.17 27.39
CA LYS A 227 -1.89 -10.61 26.79
C LYS A 227 -3.10 -9.87 27.39
N PHE A 228 -3.01 -9.46 28.65
CA PHE A 228 -4.07 -8.73 29.39
C PHE A 228 -3.84 -7.22 29.49
N SER A 229 -2.76 -6.68 28.91
CA SER A 229 -2.51 -5.23 28.96
C SER A 229 -3.59 -4.47 28.19
N ARG A 230 -4.03 -3.33 28.75
CA ARG A 230 -4.98 -2.43 28.09
C ARG A 230 -4.33 -1.89 26.81
N ARG A 231 -4.96 -2.15 25.66
CA ARG A 231 -4.45 -1.72 24.35
C ARG A 231 -5.09 -0.43 23.83
N TRP A 232 -6.21 -0.04 24.42
CA TRP A 232 -6.94 1.19 24.08
C TRP A 232 -6.84 2.16 25.25
N PHE A 233 -6.35 3.37 24.96
CA PHE A 233 -6.18 4.46 25.92
C PHE A 233 -7.13 5.60 25.60
N GLY A 234 -7.44 6.42 26.61
CA GLY A 234 -8.34 7.55 26.50
C GLY A 234 -9.50 7.45 27.51
N PRO A 235 -10.49 8.35 27.42
CA PRO A 235 -10.84 9.15 26.24
C PRO A 235 -9.95 10.39 26.00
N TYR A 236 -9.74 10.71 24.72
CA TYR A 236 -9.09 11.93 24.24
C TYR A 236 -10.10 12.75 23.42
N VAL A 237 -9.86 14.05 23.28
CA VAL A 237 -10.68 14.93 22.44
C VAL A 237 -9.91 15.31 21.19
N VAL A 238 -10.57 15.22 20.03
CA VAL A 238 -10.01 15.67 18.75
C VAL A 238 -9.98 17.19 18.74
N VAL A 239 -8.79 17.78 18.59
CA VAL A 239 -8.61 19.23 18.50
C VAL A 239 -8.70 19.66 17.06
N ARG A 240 -7.94 19.00 16.17
CA ARG A 240 -7.87 19.35 14.74
C ARG A 240 -7.74 18.12 13.87
N VAL A 241 -8.39 18.16 12.71
CA VAL A 241 -8.23 17.18 11.62
C VAL A 241 -7.19 17.69 10.63
N LEU A 242 -6.20 16.87 10.29
CA LEU A 242 -5.20 17.17 9.25
C LEU A 242 -5.52 16.41 7.96
N ASP A 243 -5.09 16.95 6.82
CA ASP A 243 -5.42 16.45 5.47
C ASP A 243 -4.97 14.99 5.20
N ASN A 244 -3.95 14.50 5.92
CA ASN A 244 -3.37 13.16 5.74
C ASN A 244 -4.02 12.08 6.62
N ALA A 245 -5.31 12.19 6.95
CA ALA A 245 -6.01 11.29 7.88
C ALA A 245 -5.28 11.13 9.24
N THR A 246 -4.65 12.21 9.70
CA THR A 246 -3.99 12.31 11.00
C THR A 246 -4.72 13.33 11.84
N TYR A 247 -4.75 13.12 13.15
CA TYR A 247 -5.53 13.93 14.07
C TYR A 247 -4.64 14.40 15.21
N LEU A 248 -4.80 15.66 15.58
CA LEU A 248 -4.23 16.22 16.80
C LEU A 248 -5.23 16.02 17.92
N LEU A 249 -4.77 15.34 18.97
CA LEU A 249 -5.59 14.99 20.12
C LEU A 249 -5.14 15.78 21.34
N ARG A 250 -6.04 15.96 22.29
CA ARG A 250 -5.73 16.41 23.64
C ARG A 250 -6.33 15.48 24.68
N GLU A 251 -5.70 15.42 25.84
CA GLU A 251 -6.28 14.81 27.03
C GLU A 251 -7.48 15.62 27.54
N LEU A 252 -8.30 15.00 28.39
CA LEU A 252 -9.45 15.68 29.01
C LEU A 252 -9.04 16.89 29.85
N ASP A 253 -7.83 16.87 30.41
CA ASP A 253 -7.27 17.95 31.23
C ASP A 253 -6.77 19.14 30.39
N GLY A 254 -6.89 19.06 29.06
CA GLY A 254 -6.48 20.10 28.12
C GLY A 254 -5.05 19.95 27.58
N THR A 255 -4.26 19.01 28.10
CA THR A 255 -2.89 18.75 27.62
C THR A 255 -2.89 18.23 26.19
N PRO A 256 -2.25 18.92 25.22
CA PRO A 256 -2.17 18.44 23.84
C PRO A 256 -1.17 17.30 23.70
N LEU A 257 -1.52 16.28 22.95
CA LEU A 257 -0.59 15.22 22.54
C LEU A 257 0.38 15.78 21.48
N ARG A 258 1.68 15.61 21.73
CA ARG A 258 2.74 16.14 20.83
C ARG A 258 2.77 15.47 19.46
N VAL A 259 2.35 14.21 19.38
CA VAL A 259 2.45 13.40 18.17
C VAL A 259 1.07 13.32 17.50
N PRO A 260 0.95 13.67 16.21
CA PRO A 260 -0.28 13.45 15.46
C PRO A 260 -0.53 11.95 15.29
N ILE A 261 -1.74 11.50 15.61
CA ILE A 261 -2.08 10.08 15.58
C ILE A 261 -2.85 9.75 14.30
N ALA A 262 -2.50 8.63 13.67
CA ALA A 262 -3.17 8.15 12.47
C ALA A 262 -4.59 7.63 12.78
N ARG A 263 -5.54 7.94 11.89
CA ARG A 263 -6.96 7.55 11.97
C ARG A 263 -7.20 6.07 12.30
N LYS A 264 -6.41 5.17 11.71
CA LYS A 264 -6.53 3.71 11.85
C LYS A 264 -6.39 3.22 13.30
N ARG A 265 -5.71 4.01 14.15
CA ARG A 265 -5.52 3.72 15.57
C ARG A 265 -6.62 4.30 16.46
N MET A 266 -7.69 4.88 15.89
CA MET A 266 -8.73 5.59 16.65
C MET A 266 -10.10 4.89 16.62
N LYS A 267 -10.80 4.96 17.75
CA LYS A 267 -12.21 4.55 17.88
C LYS A 267 -13.00 5.66 18.56
N ILE A 268 -14.21 5.96 18.10
CA ILE A 268 -15.08 6.93 18.78
C ILE A 268 -15.43 6.36 20.16
N PHE A 269 -15.24 7.18 21.19
CA PHE A 269 -15.65 6.90 22.55
C PHE A 269 -17.12 7.30 22.71
N LYS A 270 -17.98 6.32 22.94
CA LYS A 270 -19.38 6.57 23.31
C LYS A 270 -19.45 6.69 24.83
N ARG A 271 -19.86 7.84 25.34
CA ARG A 271 -20.13 8.02 26.76
C ARG A 271 -21.38 7.23 27.10
N ARG A 272 -21.33 6.44 28.18
CA ARG A 272 -22.55 5.88 28.77
C ARG A 272 -23.18 6.99 29.58
N ASP A 273 -24.03 7.77 28.94
CA ASP A 273 -24.96 8.60 29.68
C ASP A 273 -25.92 7.64 30.38
N GLY A 274 -26.11 7.78 31.70
CA GLY A 274 -26.92 6.88 32.51
C GLY A 274 -28.41 6.89 32.18
N LYS A 275 -28.81 7.22 30.94
CA LYS A 275 -30.16 7.06 30.43
C LYS A 275 -30.15 5.86 29.46
N ALA A 276 -30.96 4.88 29.82
CA ALA A 276 -31.05 3.58 29.20
C ALA A 276 -31.35 3.63 27.71
N GLU A 277 -30.39 3.24 26.87
CA GLU A 277 -30.64 2.63 25.55
C GLU A 277 -30.70 1.09 25.72
N PHE A 278 -31.43 0.63 26.74
CA PHE A 278 -31.78 -0.78 26.94
C PHE A 278 -33.25 -1.06 26.57
N ALA A 279 -34.02 -0.05 26.18
CA ALA A 279 -35.43 -0.19 25.83
C ALA A 279 -35.64 -0.72 24.39
N GLU A 280 -34.85 -0.26 23.42
CA GLU A 280 -35.10 -0.61 22.01
C GLU A 280 -34.64 -2.03 21.62
N MET A 281 -33.79 -2.70 22.40
CA MET A 281 -33.45 -4.12 22.17
C MET A 281 -34.36 -5.09 22.92
N ALA A 282 -35.07 -4.64 23.95
CA ALA A 282 -35.98 -5.48 24.72
C ALA A 282 -37.36 -5.59 24.06
N GLU A 283 -37.83 -4.51 23.40
CA GLU A 283 -39.08 -4.54 22.65
C GLU A 283 -38.98 -5.42 21.38
N ASP A 284 -37.81 -5.45 20.72
CA ASP A 284 -37.57 -6.34 19.57
C ASP A 284 -37.45 -7.83 19.95
N GLU A 285 -37.00 -8.13 21.19
CA GLU A 285 -36.91 -9.50 21.72
C GLU A 285 -38.25 -9.98 22.31
N GLU A 286 -39.07 -9.10 22.90
CA GLU A 286 -40.43 -9.43 23.37
C GLU A 286 -41.41 -9.64 22.19
N GLU A 287 -41.38 -8.81 21.13
CA GLU A 287 -42.20 -9.05 19.93
C GLU A 287 -41.81 -10.34 19.17
N ALA A 288 -40.55 -10.75 19.28
CA ALA A 288 -40.08 -12.00 18.71
C ALA A 288 -40.43 -13.23 19.57
N PHE A 289 -40.69 -13.06 20.87
CA PHE A 289 -41.11 -14.13 21.76
C PHE A 289 -42.62 -14.37 21.67
N GLU A 290 -43.45 -13.31 21.65
CA GLU A 290 -44.91 -13.44 21.51
C GLU A 290 -45.31 -14.07 20.16
N LYS A 291 -44.63 -13.74 19.06
CA LYS A 291 -44.90 -14.36 17.74
C LYS A 291 -44.53 -15.85 17.65
N ASN A 292 -43.71 -16.37 18.56
CA ASN A 292 -43.32 -17.78 18.56
C ASN A 292 -44.22 -18.64 19.47
N GLU A 293 -44.84 -18.07 20.51
CA GLU A 293 -45.85 -18.79 21.31
C GLU A 293 -47.17 -18.97 20.52
N ASP A 294 -47.57 -17.99 19.70
CA ASP A 294 -48.79 -18.08 18.86
C ASP A 294 -48.69 -19.16 17.74
N LEU A 295 -47.48 -19.66 17.44
CA LEU A 295 -47.25 -20.70 16.42
C LEU A 295 -47.20 -22.13 17.00
N GLU A 296 -47.03 -22.29 18.31
CA GLU A 296 -46.98 -23.61 18.96
C GLU A 296 -48.36 -24.10 19.41
N ASP A 297 -49.35 -23.22 19.57
CA ASP A 297 -50.73 -23.57 19.96
C ASP A 297 -51.66 -23.94 18.78
N GLU A 298 -51.20 -23.88 17.52
CA GLU A 298 -51.98 -24.30 16.33
C GLU A 298 -51.66 -25.72 15.81
N ILE A 299 -50.82 -26.50 16.51
CA ILE A 299 -50.45 -27.88 16.11
C ILE A 299 -50.70 -28.91 17.22
N THR A 300 -51.84 -28.82 17.92
CA THR A 300 -52.37 -29.95 18.71
C THR A 300 -53.82 -30.25 18.36
#